data_AF-A0A352AZI7-F1
#
_entry.id   AF-A0A352AZI7-F1
#
_cell.length_a   1.000
_cell.length_b   1.000
_cell.length_c   1.000
_cell.angle_alpha   90.00
_cell.angle_beta   90.00
_cell.angle_gamma   90.00
#
_symmetry.space_group_name_H-M   'P 1'
#
loop_
_entity.id
_entity.type
_entity.pdbx_description
1 polymer ?
#
loop_
_entity_poly.entity_id
_entity_poly.type
_entity_poly.pdbx_seq_one_letter_code
_entity_poly.pdbx_strand_id
1 'polypeptide(L)'
;AEVAGLRRRIIIPLPVLTPRLASGWIGLVTPVPVTLAKRLVASLKHDVVARESDIRDFIPDAKGGMTDFRSAVGLALSRVKDLEVETRWSNASVPGTPSEPLPTDPSWAGGSLYVDHREYLSTDSVSEIWARVEAIGGKNGYSTATWAWELRGLMDLVVGGVGLRRGRRDPNTLMEGEALDFWRVEKIDRPHLLRLRAEMKLPGLAWLEFRVTQFDDSQSLLVQKAYFHPHGLSGHGYWWLVSFMHGIVFPSMAKKLAGKGCKKHPTS
;
A
#
# COMPACT_ATOMS: atom_id res chain seq x y z
N ALA A 1 2.49 2.52 19.36
CA ALA A 1 3.25 3.63 18.74
C ALA A 1 4.73 3.30 18.68
N GLU A 2 5.35 3.01 19.84
CA GLU A 2 6.76 2.69 19.95
C GLU A 2 7.22 1.51 19.06
N VAL A 3 6.56 0.35 19.15
CA VAL A 3 6.87 -0.83 18.32
C VAL A 3 6.74 -0.55 16.81
N ALA A 4 5.81 0.32 16.44
CA ALA A 4 5.55 0.73 15.06
C ALA A 4 6.44 1.89 14.59
N GLY A 5 7.37 2.37 15.41
CA GLY A 5 8.20 3.55 15.12
C GLY A 5 7.39 4.86 14.94
N LEU A 6 6.14 4.89 15.38
CA LEU A 6 5.28 6.07 15.28
C LEU A 6 5.59 7.05 16.40
N ARG A 7 5.54 8.36 16.11
CA ARG A 7 5.63 9.40 17.14
C ARG A 7 4.59 9.19 18.24
N ARG A 8 4.95 9.53 19.48
CA ARG A 8 3.98 9.54 20.60
C ARG A 8 2.83 10.47 20.25
N ARG A 9 1.60 9.96 20.36
CA ARG A 9 0.38 10.72 20.12
C ARG A 9 0.21 11.74 21.25
N ILE A 10 -0.05 12.99 20.90
CA ILE A 10 -0.44 14.01 21.87
C ILE A 10 -1.95 13.86 22.08
N ILE A 11 -2.35 13.44 23.28
CA ILE A 11 -3.76 13.26 23.64
C ILE A 11 -4.19 14.51 24.40
N ILE A 12 -5.03 15.32 23.78
CA ILE A 12 -5.62 16.50 24.42
C ILE A 12 -7.03 16.11 24.87
N PRO A 13 -7.30 16.01 26.18
CA PRO A 13 -8.64 15.72 26.66
C PRO A 13 -9.54 16.93 26.36
N LEU A 14 -10.47 16.77 25.41
CA LEU A 14 -11.47 17.79 25.11
C LEU A 14 -12.66 17.61 26.07
N PRO A 15 -13.09 18.67 26.80
CA PRO A 15 -14.07 18.54 27.88
C PRO A 15 -15.53 18.26 27.45
N VAL A 16 -15.81 17.85 26.19
CA VAL A 16 -17.16 17.98 25.60
C VAL A 16 -17.67 16.80 24.75
N LEU A 17 -17.08 15.61 24.83
CA LEU A 17 -17.61 14.44 24.11
C LEU A 17 -18.33 13.49 25.07
N THR A 18 -19.61 13.78 25.35
CA THR A 18 -20.48 12.76 25.95
C THR A 18 -20.61 11.56 25.00
N PRO A 19 -20.78 10.33 25.51
CA PRO A 19 -20.92 9.13 24.66
C PRO A 19 -22.00 9.24 23.58
N ARG A 20 -23.04 10.08 23.81
CA ARG A 20 -24.12 10.35 22.86
C ARG A 20 -23.65 11.17 21.65
N LEU A 21 -22.83 12.21 21.86
CA LEU A 21 -22.25 13.02 20.77
C LEU A 21 -21.19 12.23 19.99
N ALA A 22 -20.34 11.46 20.69
CA ALA A 22 -19.30 10.63 20.07
C ALA A 22 -19.89 9.59 19.09
N SER A 23 -21.01 8.95 19.46
CA SER A 23 -21.65 7.91 18.64
C SER A 23 -22.23 8.46 17.33
N GLY A 24 -22.80 9.68 17.36
CA GLY A 24 -23.34 10.35 16.18
C GLY A 24 -22.25 10.82 15.21
N TRP A 25 -21.15 11.36 15.74
CA TRP A 25 -19.98 11.75 14.94
C TRP A 25 -19.27 10.55 14.31
N ILE A 26 -19.15 9.42 15.03
CA ILE A 26 -18.55 8.19 14.49
C ILE A 26 -19.35 7.67 13.30
N GLY A 27 -20.68 7.67 13.36
CA GLY A 27 -21.52 7.24 12.22
C GLY A 27 -21.49 8.19 11.02
N LEU A 28 -21.08 9.45 11.21
CA LEU A 28 -20.89 10.42 10.11
C LEU A 28 -19.53 10.21 9.41
N VAL A 29 -18.49 9.84 10.16
CA VAL A 29 -17.10 9.79 9.67
C VAL A 29 -16.65 8.35 9.33
N THR A 30 -17.37 7.34 9.81
CA THR A 30 -17.07 5.92 9.58
C THR A 30 -18.28 5.19 9.00
N PRO A 31 -18.09 4.13 8.20
CA PRO A 31 -19.18 3.32 7.66
C PRO A 31 -19.86 2.41 8.71
N VAL A 32 -19.56 2.59 10.00
CA VAL A 32 -20.07 1.75 11.08
C VAL A 32 -21.49 2.21 11.47
N PRO A 33 -22.48 1.30 11.55
CA PRO A 33 -23.82 1.65 12.01
C PRO A 33 -23.79 2.34 13.38
N VAL A 34 -24.52 3.45 13.52
CA VAL A 34 -24.56 4.27 14.76
C VAL A 34 -24.92 3.45 16.00
N THR A 35 -25.80 2.45 15.85
CA THR A 35 -26.21 1.55 16.92
C THR A 35 -25.07 0.68 17.44
N LEU A 36 -24.21 0.19 16.55
CA LEU A 36 -23.01 -0.58 16.89
C LEU A 36 -21.95 0.32 17.53
N ALA A 37 -21.67 1.48 16.92
CA ALA A 37 -20.73 2.47 17.45
C ALA A 37 -21.08 2.88 18.89
N LYS A 38 -22.37 3.11 19.18
CA LYS A 38 -22.85 3.44 20.52
C LYS A 38 -22.59 2.34 21.56
N ARG A 39 -22.78 1.07 21.19
CA ARG A 39 -22.52 -0.07 22.09
C ARG A 39 -21.03 -0.22 22.38
N LEU A 40 -20.19 -0.07 21.36
CA LEU A 40 -18.73 -0.10 21.51
C LEU A 40 -18.22 1.04 22.40
N VAL A 41 -18.67 2.27 22.19
CA VAL A 41 -18.28 3.42 23.03
C VAL A 41 -18.75 3.23 24.48
N ALA A 42 -19.93 2.64 24.68
CA ALA A 42 -20.42 2.34 26.02
C ALA A 42 -19.63 1.22 26.71
N SER A 43 -19.16 0.21 25.97
CA SER A 43 -18.36 -0.89 26.53
C SER A 43 -16.95 -0.44 26.93
N LEU A 44 -16.36 0.56 26.27
CA LEU A 44 -15.05 1.14 26.64
C LEU A 44 -14.96 1.69 28.07
N LYS A 45 -16.10 1.93 28.74
CA LYS A 45 -16.13 2.35 30.15
C LYS A 45 -15.91 1.21 31.15
N HIS A 46 -15.97 -0.04 30.70
CA HIS A 46 -15.87 -1.21 31.56
C HIS A 46 -14.51 -1.86 31.35
N ASP A 47 -13.75 -1.99 32.43
CA ASP A 47 -12.47 -2.70 32.40
C ASP A 47 -12.71 -4.21 32.24
N VAL A 48 -12.22 -4.78 31.14
CA VAL A 48 -12.33 -6.22 30.86
C VAL A 48 -11.03 -6.90 31.28
N VAL A 49 -10.78 -6.92 32.59
CA VAL A 49 -9.62 -7.64 33.16
C VAL A 49 -10.02 -9.09 33.42
N ALA A 50 -9.40 -10.03 32.69
CA ALA A 50 -9.57 -11.45 32.95
C ALA A 50 -8.97 -11.79 34.33
N ARG A 51 -9.80 -12.31 35.25
CA ARG A 51 -9.39 -12.73 36.60
C ARG A 51 -9.38 -14.24 36.80
N GLU A 52 -10.20 -14.94 36.01
CA GLU A 52 -10.30 -16.39 35.97
C GLU A 52 -9.07 -16.94 35.21
N SER A 53 -8.48 -18.04 35.69
CA SER A 53 -7.30 -18.66 35.08
C SER A 53 -7.25 -20.20 35.20
N ASP A 54 -8.37 -20.86 35.50
CA ASP A 54 -8.48 -22.31 35.68
C ASP A 54 -8.07 -23.11 34.43
N ILE A 55 -8.20 -22.52 33.25
CA ILE A 55 -7.78 -23.10 31.97
C ILE A 55 -6.31 -23.54 31.97
N ARG A 56 -5.47 -22.90 32.81
CA ARG A 56 -4.05 -23.24 32.95
C ARG A 56 -3.81 -24.60 33.61
N ASP A 57 -4.79 -25.12 34.33
CA ASP A 57 -4.73 -26.45 34.92
C ASP A 57 -4.92 -27.55 33.85
N PHE A 58 -5.58 -27.22 32.74
CA PHE A 58 -5.87 -28.16 31.65
C PHE A 58 -4.91 -28.00 30.47
N ILE A 59 -4.39 -26.80 30.24
CA ILE A 59 -3.52 -26.48 29.10
C ILE A 59 -2.24 -25.83 29.64
N PRO A 60 -1.09 -26.54 29.60
CA PRO A 60 0.17 -25.96 30.04
C PRO A 60 0.61 -24.84 29.11
N ASP A 61 1.25 -23.82 29.69
CA ASP A 61 1.83 -22.72 28.91
C ASP A 61 2.86 -23.23 27.89
N ALA A 62 2.97 -22.52 26.76
CA ALA A 62 3.94 -22.83 25.72
C ALA A 62 5.39 -22.82 26.27
N LYS A 63 6.27 -23.67 25.70
CA LYS A 63 7.71 -23.63 26.02
C LYS A 63 8.28 -22.26 25.67
N GLY A 64 8.64 -21.48 26.69
CA GLY A 64 9.09 -20.09 26.57
C GLY A 64 8.11 -19.04 27.12
N GLY A 65 6.95 -19.48 27.62
CA GLY A 65 5.92 -18.61 28.21
C GLY A 65 4.99 -17.98 27.17
N MET A 66 4.10 -17.11 27.64
CA MET A 66 3.17 -16.37 26.78
C MET A 66 3.91 -15.28 26.00
N THR A 67 3.51 -15.05 24.75
CA THR A 67 3.98 -13.92 23.94
C THR A 67 3.58 -12.61 24.60
N ASP A 68 4.58 -11.78 24.96
CA ASP A 68 4.29 -10.47 25.52
C ASP A 68 3.67 -9.52 24.46
N PHE A 69 2.96 -8.50 24.94
CA PHE A 69 2.25 -7.57 24.07
C PHE A 69 3.15 -6.89 23.03
N ARG A 70 4.39 -6.52 23.40
CA ARG A 70 5.31 -5.83 22.49
C ARG A 70 5.74 -6.75 21.36
N SER A 71 6.08 -7.99 21.69
CA SER A 71 6.44 -9.03 20.72
C SER A 71 5.27 -9.38 19.82
N ALA A 72 4.06 -9.55 20.36
CA ALA A 72 2.86 -9.82 19.58
C ALA A 72 2.58 -8.70 18.56
N VAL A 73 2.68 -7.43 18.99
CA VAL A 73 2.53 -6.28 18.09
C VAL A 73 3.65 -6.25 17.04
N GLY A 74 4.89 -6.57 17.40
CA GLY A 74 6.02 -6.63 16.47
C GLY A 74 5.81 -7.68 15.37
N LEU A 75 5.38 -8.88 15.74
CA LEU A 75 5.06 -9.98 14.81
C LEU A 75 3.88 -9.64 13.89
N ALA A 76 2.85 -8.96 14.40
CA ALA A 76 1.75 -8.49 13.57
C ALA A 76 2.20 -7.43 12.56
N LEU A 77 3.06 -6.49 12.98
CA LEU A 77 3.55 -5.41 12.12
C LEU A 77 4.58 -5.86 11.09
N SER A 78 5.41 -6.88 11.39
CA SER A 78 6.39 -7.39 10.42
C SER A 78 5.70 -7.91 9.16
N ARG A 79 4.58 -8.63 9.32
CA ARG A 79 3.79 -9.12 8.18
C ARG A 79 3.19 -8.01 7.31
N VAL A 80 2.77 -6.91 7.93
CA VAL A 80 2.27 -5.73 7.18
C VAL A 80 3.40 -4.99 6.48
N LYS A 81 4.61 -4.96 7.07
CA LYS A 81 5.77 -4.29 6.49
C LYS A 81 6.28 -4.98 5.23
N ASP A 82 6.13 -6.30 5.16
CA ASP A 82 6.55 -7.09 4.01
C ASP A 82 5.56 -7.05 2.84
N LEU A 83 4.37 -6.45 3.02
CA LEU A 83 3.38 -6.19 1.98
C LEU A 83 3.31 -7.32 0.94
N GLU A 84 2.94 -8.51 1.43
CA GLU A 84 2.34 -9.57 0.63
C GLU A 84 0.99 -9.08 0.07
N VAL A 85 1.07 -8.11 -0.85
CA VAL A 85 -0.06 -7.55 -1.57
C VAL A 85 -0.53 -8.63 -2.54
N GLU A 86 -1.57 -9.37 -2.13
CA GLU A 86 -2.62 -10.05 -2.90
C GLU A 86 -2.29 -10.56 -4.32
N THR A 87 -1.06 -11.02 -4.57
CA THR A 87 -0.66 -11.49 -5.89
C THR A 87 0.33 -12.64 -5.80
N ARG A 88 0.05 -13.58 -4.88
CA ARG A 88 0.46 -14.99 -5.01
C ARG A 88 -0.30 -15.80 -3.97
N TRP A 89 -1.24 -16.62 -4.45
CA TRP A 89 -1.92 -17.65 -3.67
C TRP A 89 -0.99 -18.81 -3.23
N SER A 90 0.34 -18.68 -3.42
CA SER A 90 1.24 -19.83 -3.35
C SER A 90 2.54 -19.65 -2.55
N ASN A 91 2.77 -18.55 -1.83
CA ASN A 91 3.98 -18.46 -1.00
C ASN A 91 3.68 -18.15 0.47
N ALA A 92 3.69 -19.24 1.26
CA ALA A 92 4.31 -19.39 2.57
C ALA A 92 3.72 -18.65 3.79
N SER A 93 2.40 -18.68 3.94
CA SER A 93 1.80 -18.94 5.25
C SER A 93 1.38 -20.41 5.33
N VAL A 94 1.55 -21.04 6.49
CA VAL A 94 0.93 -22.35 6.74
C VAL A 94 -0.58 -22.11 6.79
N PRO A 95 -1.39 -22.75 5.91
CA PRO A 95 -2.84 -22.55 5.91
C PRO A 95 -3.41 -22.78 7.31
N GLY A 96 -4.14 -21.79 7.85
CA GLY A 96 -4.80 -21.90 9.15
C GLY A 96 -4.06 -21.26 10.33
N THR A 97 -3.15 -20.31 10.09
CA THR A 97 -2.56 -19.54 11.19
C THR A 97 -3.62 -18.57 11.76
N PRO A 98 -3.89 -18.53 13.08
CA PRO A 98 -5.01 -17.76 13.67
C PRO A 98 -5.05 -16.25 13.39
N SER A 99 -3.94 -15.73 12.89
CA SER A 99 -3.68 -14.31 12.60
C SER A 99 -3.80 -13.95 11.11
N GLU A 100 -4.16 -14.91 10.25
CA GLU A 100 -4.54 -14.60 8.87
C GLU A 100 -5.89 -13.88 8.86
N PRO A 101 -6.08 -12.87 7.99
CA PRO A 101 -7.39 -12.27 7.81
C PRO A 101 -8.37 -13.34 7.34
N LEU A 102 -9.47 -13.50 8.07
CA LEU A 102 -10.51 -14.45 7.73
C LEU A 102 -11.35 -13.89 6.57
N PRO A 103 -11.97 -14.74 5.72
CA PRO A 103 -12.94 -14.27 4.72
C PRO A 103 -14.13 -13.48 5.32
N THR A 104 -14.38 -13.66 6.61
CA THR A 104 -15.39 -12.93 7.38
C THR A 104 -14.90 -11.58 7.92
N ASP A 105 -13.60 -11.31 7.88
CA ASP A 105 -13.05 -10.06 8.38
C ASP A 105 -13.46 -8.92 7.44
N PRO A 106 -13.89 -7.77 8.00
CA PRO A 106 -14.22 -6.63 7.17
C PRO A 106 -13.01 -6.16 6.37
N SER A 107 -13.25 -5.65 5.15
CA SER A 107 -12.19 -5.15 4.25
C SER A 107 -11.28 -4.06 4.84
N TRP A 108 -11.68 -3.45 5.96
CA TRP A 108 -10.92 -2.42 6.68
C TRP A 108 -9.99 -2.95 7.80
N ALA A 109 -9.97 -4.27 8.09
CA ALA A 109 -9.23 -4.83 9.21
C ALA A 109 -7.69 -4.86 9.02
N GLY A 110 -7.19 -4.75 7.79
CA GLY A 110 -5.76 -4.87 7.43
C GLY A 110 -4.91 -3.60 7.55
N GLY A 111 -5.42 -2.54 8.19
CA GLY A 111 -4.81 -1.22 8.16
C GLY A 111 -5.10 -0.46 6.87
N SER A 112 -4.58 0.75 6.74
CA SER A 112 -4.82 1.55 5.54
C SER A 112 -3.83 1.18 4.44
N LEU A 113 -4.34 0.84 3.27
CA LEU A 113 -3.58 0.70 2.04
C LEU A 113 -4.35 1.44 0.96
N TYR A 114 -3.74 2.48 0.39
CA TYR A 114 -4.33 3.18 -0.74
C TYR A 114 -3.85 2.54 -2.03
N VAL A 115 -4.79 2.31 -2.95
CA VAL A 115 -4.52 1.70 -4.24
C VAL A 115 -5.09 2.59 -5.34
N ASP A 116 -4.24 3.03 -6.25
CA ASP A 116 -4.66 3.61 -7.53
C ASP A 116 -4.53 2.50 -8.58
N HIS A 117 -5.67 2.08 -9.15
CA HIS A 117 -5.76 0.97 -10.08
C HIS A 117 -6.21 1.47 -11.45
N ARG A 118 -5.46 1.14 -12.50
CA ARG A 118 -5.76 1.54 -13.87
C ARG A 118 -5.52 0.41 -14.85
N GLU A 119 -6.40 0.30 -15.83
CA GLU A 119 -6.37 -0.75 -16.82
C GLU A 119 -6.54 -0.16 -18.22
N TYR A 120 -5.71 -0.60 -19.16
CA TYR A 120 -5.75 -0.15 -20.55
C TYR A 120 -5.63 -1.35 -21.48
N LEU A 121 -6.60 -1.48 -22.38
CA LEU A 121 -6.53 -2.40 -23.52
C LEU A 121 -5.71 -1.76 -24.63
N SER A 122 -4.85 -2.54 -25.27
CA SER A 122 -4.04 -2.10 -26.41
C SER A 122 -4.09 -3.14 -27.52
N THR A 123 -3.95 -2.68 -28.75
CA THR A 123 -3.76 -3.52 -29.94
C THR A 123 -2.33 -4.01 -30.10
N ASP A 124 -1.40 -3.45 -29.32
CA ASP A 124 0.00 -3.86 -29.35
C ASP A 124 0.17 -5.19 -28.63
N SER A 125 1.15 -5.97 -29.05
CA SER A 125 1.47 -7.26 -28.42
C SER A 125 1.99 -7.10 -26.99
N VAL A 126 1.84 -8.14 -26.16
CA VAL A 126 2.41 -8.18 -24.80
C VAL A 126 3.89 -7.82 -24.80
N SER A 127 4.68 -8.32 -25.76
CA SER A 127 6.10 -8.03 -25.90
C SER A 127 6.40 -6.55 -26.19
N GLU A 128 5.60 -5.89 -27.01
CA GLU A 128 5.80 -4.47 -27.35
C GLU A 128 5.46 -3.56 -26.17
N ILE A 129 4.37 -3.87 -25.46
CA ILE A 129 4.01 -3.16 -24.23
C ILE A 129 5.08 -3.40 -23.17
N TRP A 130 5.52 -4.66 -23.00
CA TRP A 130 6.56 -5.02 -22.05
C TRP A 130 7.87 -4.27 -22.32
N ALA A 131 8.30 -4.18 -23.57
CA ALA A 131 9.52 -3.43 -23.92
C ALA A 131 9.44 -1.96 -23.45
N ARG A 132 8.25 -1.33 -23.52
CA ARG A 132 8.04 0.04 -23.01
C ARG A 132 8.00 0.09 -21.48
N VAL A 133 7.39 -0.91 -20.84
CA VAL A 133 7.36 -1.04 -19.38
C VAL A 133 8.77 -1.20 -18.82
N GLU A 134 9.60 -2.06 -19.42
CA GLU A 134 10.98 -2.28 -18.98
C GLU A 134 11.89 -1.08 -19.27
N ALA A 135 11.62 -0.35 -20.35
CA ALA A 135 12.32 0.87 -20.71
C ALA A 135 11.86 2.12 -19.92
N ILE A 136 10.93 2.00 -18.97
CA ILE A 136 10.41 3.15 -18.21
C ILE A 136 11.51 3.87 -17.40
N GLY A 137 11.40 5.20 -17.27
CA GLY A 137 12.33 6.02 -16.47
C GLY A 137 13.61 6.42 -17.22
N GLY A 138 14.56 7.03 -16.49
CA GLY A 138 15.81 7.54 -17.09
C GLY A 138 15.57 8.50 -18.27
N LYS A 139 16.32 8.33 -19.37
CA LYS A 139 16.19 9.15 -20.59
C LYS A 139 14.83 8.97 -21.31
N ASN A 140 14.15 7.85 -21.09
CA ASN A 140 12.86 7.57 -21.71
C ASN A 140 11.70 8.27 -20.97
N GLY A 141 11.89 8.60 -19.69
CA GLY A 141 10.91 9.28 -18.84
C GLY A 141 9.67 8.44 -18.51
N TYR A 142 8.98 8.79 -17.42
CA TYR A 142 7.86 8.00 -16.91
C TYR A 142 6.51 8.32 -17.57
N SER A 143 6.25 9.59 -17.90
CA SER A 143 4.98 10.04 -18.45
C SER A 143 5.20 11.28 -19.33
N THR A 144 4.14 11.79 -19.97
CA THR A 144 4.19 13.09 -20.65
C THR A 144 4.17 14.28 -19.68
N ALA A 145 3.86 14.02 -18.41
CA ALA A 145 3.87 15.01 -17.33
C ALA A 145 5.20 14.99 -16.56
N THR A 146 6.32 15.13 -17.27
CA THR A 146 7.69 15.14 -16.70
C THR A 146 7.85 16.17 -15.57
N TRP A 147 7.16 17.31 -15.67
CA TRP A 147 7.18 18.42 -14.70
C TRP A 147 6.73 18.03 -13.29
N ALA A 148 5.80 17.08 -13.16
CA ALA A 148 5.27 16.65 -11.86
C ALA A 148 6.34 15.89 -11.04
N TRP A 149 7.26 15.22 -11.74
CA TRP A 149 8.38 14.50 -11.15
C TRP A 149 9.56 15.41 -10.83
N GLU A 150 9.79 16.45 -11.62
CA GLU A 150 10.76 17.52 -11.33
C GLU A 150 10.35 18.31 -10.07
N LEU A 151 9.06 18.67 -9.96
CA LEU A 151 8.51 19.31 -8.76
C LEU A 151 8.68 18.42 -7.52
N ARG A 152 8.47 17.10 -7.65
CA ARG A 152 8.65 16.15 -6.54
C ARG A 152 10.12 15.94 -6.19
N GLY A 153 11.01 15.92 -7.17
CA GLY A 153 12.47 15.86 -6.99
C GLY A 153 13.01 17.09 -6.26
N LEU A 154 12.44 18.27 -6.54
CA LEU A 154 12.72 19.50 -5.82
C LEU A 154 12.24 19.42 -4.35
N MET A 155 11.04 18.89 -4.10
CA MET A 155 10.53 18.67 -2.73
C MET A 155 11.37 17.66 -1.95
N ASP A 156 11.92 16.62 -2.60
CA ASP A 156 12.79 15.63 -1.96
C ASP A 156 14.14 16.25 -1.55
N LEU A 157 14.70 17.11 -2.39
CA LEU A 157 15.94 17.84 -2.09
C LEU A 157 15.79 18.75 -0.85
N VAL A 158 14.65 19.41 -0.70
CA VAL A 158 14.35 20.30 0.44
C VAL A 158 14.25 19.54 1.78
N VAL A 159 13.87 18.25 1.75
CA VAL A 159 13.73 17.40 2.96
C VAL A 159 14.98 16.52 3.18
N GLY A 160 16.07 16.76 2.45
CA GLY A 160 17.33 16.02 2.56
C GLY A 160 17.23 14.58 2.04
N GLY A 161 16.41 14.36 1.01
CA GLY A 161 16.36 13.13 0.22
C GLY A 161 17.45 13.08 -0.85
N VAL A 162 17.49 11.98 -1.61
CA VAL A 162 18.56 11.70 -2.60
C VAL A 162 18.39 12.47 -3.91
N GLY A 163 17.25 13.14 -4.13
CA GLY A 163 16.95 13.86 -5.37
C GLY A 163 16.75 12.93 -6.58
N LEU A 164 16.78 13.47 -7.81
CA LEU A 164 16.62 12.73 -9.08
C LEU A 164 17.86 11.88 -9.48
N ARG A 165 18.79 11.60 -8.56
CA ARG A 165 20.14 11.12 -8.92
C ARG A 165 20.40 9.66 -8.53
N ARG A 166 19.78 8.73 -9.25
CA ARG A 166 20.36 7.42 -9.57
C ARG A 166 19.85 6.97 -10.94
N GLY A 167 20.62 7.23 -11.99
CA GLY A 167 20.31 6.70 -13.32
C GLY A 167 20.28 5.16 -13.31
N ARG A 168 19.72 4.57 -14.36
CA ARG A 168 19.72 3.12 -14.61
C ARG A 168 21.00 2.65 -15.29
N ARG A 169 21.34 1.36 -15.17
CA ARG A 169 22.52 0.74 -15.80
C ARG A 169 22.38 0.65 -17.31
N ASP A 170 21.23 0.18 -17.77
CA ASP A 170 20.92 -0.01 -19.18
C ASP A 170 19.58 0.65 -19.50
N PRO A 171 19.44 1.40 -20.61
CA PRO A 171 18.22 2.17 -20.90
C PRO A 171 16.97 1.32 -21.20
N ASN A 172 17.12 0.05 -21.56
CA ASN A 172 16.03 -0.79 -22.05
C ASN A 172 15.78 -2.02 -21.18
N THR A 173 16.78 -2.46 -20.42
CA THR A 173 16.72 -3.66 -19.59
C THR A 173 16.86 -3.35 -18.10
N LEU A 174 16.16 -4.12 -17.26
CA LEU A 174 16.14 -3.95 -15.79
C LEU A 174 16.46 -5.26 -15.06
N MET A 175 17.30 -5.24 -14.04
CA MET A 175 17.51 -6.41 -13.18
C MET A 175 16.82 -6.27 -11.83
N GLU A 176 16.45 -7.39 -11.20
CA GLU A 176 15.96 -7.36 -9.81
C GLU A 176 17.03 -6.72 -8.91
N GLY A 177 16.58 -5.84 -8.01
CA GLY A 177 17.44 -5.05 -7.14
C GLY A 177 18.04 -3.80 -7.78
N GLU A 178 17.91 -3.59 -9.09
CA GLU A 178 18.46 -2.40 -9.77
C GLU A 178 17.74 -1.11 -9.34
N ALA A 179 18.49 -0.01 -9.24
CA ALA A 179 17.92 1.31 -8.98
C ALA A 179 17.45 1.95 -10.30
N LEU A 180 16.25 2.51 -10.28
CA LEU A 180 15.64 3.24 -11.38
C LEU A 180 15.17 4.61 -10.86
N ASP A 181 16.01 5.63 -11.00
CA ASP A 181 15.84 6.97 -10.43
C ASP A 181 15.63 6.92 -8.90
N PHE A 182 14.38 6.96 -8.44
CA PHE A 182 14.00 6.90 -7.03
C PHE A 182 13.26 5.61 -6.66
N TRP A 183 13.21 4.66 -7.59
CA TRP A 183 12.67 3.32 -7.41
C TRP A 183 13.79 2.30 -7.30
N ARG A 184 13.48 1.18 -6.67
CA ARG A 184 14.24 -0.06 -6.79
C ARG A 184 13.36 -1.12 -7.41
N VAL A 185 13.89 -1.85 -8.39
CA VAL A 185 13.24 -3.03 -8.93
C VAL A 185 13.19 -4.08 -7.83
N GLU A 186 11.99 -4.37 -7.35
CA GLU A 186 11.78 -5.37 -6.31
C GLU A 186 11.53 -6.73 -6.91
N LYS A 187 10.74 -6.78 -7.99
CA LYS A 187 10.46 -8.00 -8.74
C LYS A 187 10.37 -7.70 -10.23
N ILE A 188 10.95 -8.56 -11.05
CA ILE A 188 10.72 -8.56 -12.49
C ILE A 188 10.51 -9.99 -12.97
N ASP A 189 9.37 -10.24 -13.60
CA ASP A 189 9.03 -11.50 -14.24
C ASP A 189 8.63 -11.19 -15.67
N ARG A 190 9.57 -11.37 -16.61
CA ARG A 190 9.37 -10.98 -18.00
C ARG A 190 8.50 -12.00 -18.73
N PRO A 191 7.63 -11.57 -19.65
CA PRO A 191 7.23 -10.20 -19.99
C PRO A 191 5.96 -9.71 -19.24
N HIS A 192 5.71 -10.20 -18.02
CA HIS A 192 4.39 -10.10 -17.40
C HIS A 192 4.30 -9.16 -16.20
N LEU A 193 5.35 -9.00 -15.39
CA LEU A 193 5.28 -8.29 -14.12
C LEU A 193 6.53 -7.47 -13.83
N LEU A 194 6.37 -6.18 -13.59
CA LEU A 194 7.40 -5.31 -13.03
C LEU A 194 6.88 -4.66 -11.75
N ARG A 195 7.57 -4.87 -10.62
CA ARG A 195 7.29 -4.22 -9.35
C ARG A 195 8.46 -3.34 -8.92
N LEU A 196 8.14 -2.08 -8.67
CA LEU A 196 9.06 -1.04 -8.26
C LEU A 196 8.71 -0.59 -6.83
N ARG A 197 9.70 -0.58 -5.93
CA ARG A 197 9.57 -0.04 -4.57
C ARG A 197 10.19 1.35 -4.49
N ALA A 198 9.48 2.31 -3.92
CA ALA A 198 10.02 3.66 -3.74
C ALA A 198 11.14 3.66 -2.68
N GLU A 199 12.27 4.31 -2.98
CA GLU A 199 13.37 4.50 -2.02
C GLU A 199 13.43 5.91 -1.44
N MET A 200 12.60 6.83 -1.96
CA MET A 200 12.54 8.22 -1.47
C MET A 200 11.98 8.32 -0.05
N LYS A 201 12.34 9.40 0.66
CA LYS A 201 11.79 9.68 1.99
C LYS A 201 10.32 10.09 1.85
N LEU A 202 9.44 9.16 2.21
CA LEU A 202 8.00 9.35 2.25
C LEU A 202 7.50 9.06 3.67
N PRO A 203 6.42 9.74 4.13
CA PRO A 203 5.76 9.38 5.39
C PRO A 203 4.91 8.10 5.21
N GLY A 204 5.52 7.04 4.70
CA GLY A 204 4.88 5.81 4.27
C GLY A 204 5.76 5.05 3.30
N LEU A 205 5.25 3.91 2.82
CA LEU A 205 5.90 3.09 1.82
C LEU A 205 5.07 3.07 0.54
N ALA A 206 5.72 3.04 -0.62
CA ALA A 206 5.05 3.11 -1.91
C ALA A 206 5.60 2.08 -2.91
N TRP A 207 4.70 1.51 -3.70
CA TRP A 207 5.02 0.60 -4.80
C TRP A 207 4.29 1.00 -6.07
N LEU A 208 4.92 0.70 -7.20
CA LEU A 208 4.32 0.79 -8.51
C LEU A 208 4.49 -0.55 -9.21
N GLU A 209 3.36 -1.15 -9.58
CA GLU A 209 3.30 -2.44 -10.27
C GLU A 209 2.71 -2.26 -11.66
N PHE A 210 3.36 -2.90 -12.63
CA PHE A 210 2.83 -3.07 -13.98
C PHE A 210 2.67 -4.55 -14.26
N ARG A 211 1.50 -4.92 -14.77
CA ARG A 211 1.23 -6.24 -15.29
C ARG A 211 0.76 -6.17 -16.73
N VAL A 212 1.31 -7.04 -17.57
CA VAL A 212 0.92 -7.14 -18.97
C VAL A 212 0.45 -8.57 -19.22
N THR A 213 -0.76 -8.72 -19.75
CA THR A 213 -1.35 -10.01 -20.09
C THR A 213 -2.05 -9.95 -21.44
N GLN A 214 -2.20 -11.09 -22.11
CA GLN A 214 -3.12 -11.18 -23.24
C GLN A 214 -4.56 -11.06 -22.72
N PHE A 215 -5.39 -10.25 -23.38
CA PHE A 215 -6.81 -10.11 -23.04
C PHE A 215 -7.70 -10.95 -23.95
N ASP A 216 -7.50 -10.83 -25.27
CA ASP A 216 -8.15 -11.63 -26.31
C ASP A 216 -7.15 -11.90 -27.44
N ASP A 217 -7.54 -12.56 -28.53
CA ASP A 217 -6.63 -12.90 -29.64
C ASP A 217 -5.99 -11.69 -30.35
N SER A 218 -6.51 -10.49 -30.13
CA SER A 218 -6.12 -9.24 -30.80
C SER A 218 -5.65 -8.12 -29.88
N GLN A 219 -5.86 -8.26 -28.57
CA GLN A 219 -5.62 -7.21 -27.58
C GLN A 219 -4.84 -7.71 -26.38
N SER A 220 -3.97 -6.84 -25.88
CA SER A 220 -3.25 -7.00 -24.63
C SER A 220 -3.81 -6.04 -23.58
N LEU A 221 -3.80 -6.48 -22.32
CA LEU A 221 -4.18 -5.69 -21.17
C LEU A 221 -2.93 -5.23 -20.42
N LEU A 222 -2.79 -3.92 -20.24
CA LEU A 222 -1.85 -3.31 -19.29
C LEU A 222 -2.63 -2.95 -18.01
N VAL A 223 -2.21 -3.52 -16.90
CA VAL A 223 -2.67 -3.17 -15.55
C VAL A 223 -1.57 -2.38 -14.85
N GLN A 224 -1.89 -1.19 -14.35
CA GLN A 224 -1.00 -0.36 -13.54
C GLN A 224 -1.63 -0.20 -12.15
N LYS A 225 -0.88 -0.55 -11.10
CA LYS A 225 -1.30 -0.38 -9.71
C LYS A 225 -0.25 0.39 -8.93
N ALA A 226 -0.65 1.50 -8.32
CA ALA A 226 0.18 2.22 -7.37
C ALA A 226 -0.35 1.98 -5.95
N TYR A 227 0.49 1.40 -5.09
CA TYR A 227 0.18 1.10 -3.71
C TYR A 227 0.86 2.11 -2.80
N PHE A 228 0.15 2.62 -1.80
CA PHE A 228 0.73 3.46 -0.76
C PHE A 228 0.24 3.05 0.63
N HIS A 229 1.19 2.64 1.46
CA HIS A 229 0.96 2.33 2.86
C HIS A 229 1.37 3.53 3.73
N PRO A 230 0.40 4.32 4.23
CA PRO A 230 0.69 5.53 5.01
C PRO A 230 1.25 5.19 6.39
N HIS A 231 2.27 5.93 6.83
CA HIS A 231 2.78 5.85 8.20
C HIS A 231 2.24 7.02 9.04
N GLY A 232 1.30 6.71 9.93
CA GLY A 232 0.67 7.71 10.80
C GLY A 232 -0.13 8.78 10.04
N LEU A 233 -0.54 9.84 10.75
CA LEU A 233 -1.39 10.90 10.19
C LEU A 233 -0.70 11.70 9.08
N SER A 234 0.62 11.88 9.16
CA SER A 234 1.41 12.53 8.11
C SER A 234 1.36 11.75 6.79
N GLY A 235 1.33 10.41 6.85
CA GLY A 235 1.18 9.57 5.68
C GLY A 235 -0.16 9.77 4.99
N HIS A 236 -1.24 9.78 5.77
CA HIS A 236 -2.57 10.08 5.24
C HIS A 236 -2.62 11.49 4.62
N GLY A 237 -2.15 12.52 5.33
CA GLY A 237 -2.12 13.89 4.78
C GLY A 237 -1.34 13.99 3.47
N TYR A 238 -0.19 13.31 3.39
CA TYR A 238 0.62 13.27 2.16
C TYR A 238 -0.13 12.65 0.99
N TRP A 239 -0.79 11.49 1.19
CA TRP A 239 -1.55 10.82 0.13
C TRP A 239 -2.63 11.74 -0.45
N TRP A 240 -3.38 12.41 0.42
CA TRP A 240 -4.47 13.29 0.00
C TRP A 240 -3.96 14.52 -0.75
N LEU A 241 -2.85 15.12 -0.30
CA LEU A 241 -2.25 16.28 -0.95
C LEU A 241 -1.77 15.96 -2.38
N VAL A 242 -1.19 14.78 -2.59
CA VAL A 242 -0.62 14.39 -3.89
C VAL A 242 -1.64 13.68 -4.81
N SER A 243 -2.79 13.26 -4.27
CA SER A 243 -3.84 12.55 -5.02
C SER A 243 -4.32 13.27 -6.29
N PHE A 244 -4.39 14.60 -6.26
CA PHE A 244 -4.70 15.42 -7.44
C PHE A 244 -3.66 15.21 -8.56
N MET A 245 -2.37 15.19 -8.23
CA MET A 245 -1.30 14.95 -9.20
C MET A 245 -1.34 13.51 -9.73
N HIS A 246 -1.63 12.53 -8.88
CA HIS A 246 -1.81 11.13 -9.29
C HIS A 246 -2.87 10.99 -10.38
N GLY A 247 -3.96 11.76 -10.28
CA GLY A 247 -5.03 11.84 -11.28
C GLY A 247 -4.57 12.22 -12.69
N ILE A 248 -3.42 12.90 -12.85
CA ILE A 248 -2.88 13.35 -14.15
C ILE A 248 -1.69 12.49 -14.58
N VAL A 249 -0.81 12.16 -13.63
CA VAL A 249 0.47 11.50 -13.92
C VAL A 249 0.30 10.02 -14.24
N PHE A 250 -0.45 9.28 -13.42
CA PHE A 250 -0.66 7.84 -13.60
C PHE A 250 -1.45 7.45 -14.86
N PRO A 251 -2.49 8.18 -15.32
CA PRO A 251 -3.12 7.85 -16.60
C PRO A 251 -2.24 8.23 -17.79
N SER A 252 -1.47 9.31 -17.71
CA SER A 252 -0.50 9.66 -18.76
C SER A 252 0.57 8.56 -18.90
N MET A 253 1.08 8.07 -17.77
CA MET A 253 2.03 6.96 -17.72
C MET A 253 1.44 5.69 -18.33
N ALA A 254 0.29 5.24 -17.84
CA ALA A 254 -0.36 4.02 -18.32
C ALA A 254 -0.66 4.09 -19.83
N LYS A 255 -1.15 5.23 -20.34
CA LYS A 255 -1.38 5.44 -21.78
C LYS A 255 -0.09 5.38 -22.60
N LYS A 256 0.99 6.00 -22.11
CA LYS A 256 2.29 5.99 -22.80
C LYS A 256 2.83 4.57 -22.94
N LEU A 257 2.69 3.76 -21.89
CA LEU A 257 3.14 2.37 -21.88
C LEU A 257 2.24 1.47 -22.72
N ALA A 258 0.91 1.63 -22.62
CA ALA A 258 -0.04 0.84 -23.39
C ALA A 258 0.03 1.15 -24.90
N GLY A 259 0.45 2.35 -25.30
CA GLY A 259 0.65 2.72 -26.70
C GLY A 259 -0.46 3.61 -27.26
N LYS A 260 -0.27 4.11 -28.49
CA LYS A 260 -1.15 5.13 -29.10
C LYS A 260 -2.58 4.63 -29.34
N GLY A 261 -2.77 3.33 -29.55
CA GLY A 261 -4.08 2.70 -29.80
C GLY A 261 -4.84 2.31 -28.54
N CYS A 262 -4.33 2.63 -27.35
CA CYS A 262 -4.92 2.11 -26.12
C CYS A 262 -6.27 2.74 -25.77
N LYS A 263 -7.15 1.93 -25.17
CA LYS A 263 -8.44 2.35 -24.62
C LYS A 263 -8.47 2.01 -23.14
N LYS A 264 -9.03 2.90 -22.32
CA LYS A 264 -9.22 2.63 -20.89
C LYS A 264 -10.20 1.47 -20.74
N HIS A 265 -9.84 0.46 -19.95
CA HIS A 265 -10.72 -0.67 -19.70
C HIS A 265 -11.88 -0.21 -18.78
N PRO A 266 -13.14 -0.62 -19.03
CA PRO A 266 -14.32 -0.05 -18.37
C PRO A 266 -14.39 -0.25 -16.85
N THR A 267 -13.66 -1.24 -16.31
CA THR A 267 -13.63 -1.56 -14.87
C THR A 267 -12.60 -0.75 -14.08
N SER A 268 -12.01 0.29 -14.68
CA SER A 268 -10.98 1.16 -14.07
C SER A 268 -11.34 2.63 -14.00
#